data_AF-Q96LK9-F1
#
_entry.id   AF-Q96LK9-F1
#
_cell.length_a   1.000
_cell.length_b   1.000
_cell.length_c   1.000
_cell.angle_alpha   90.00
_cell.angle_beta   90.00
_cell.angle_gamma   90.00
#
_symmetry.space_group_name_H-M   'P 1'
#
loop_
_entity.id
_entity.type
_entity.pdbx_description
1 polymer ?
#
loop_
_entity_poly.entity_id
_entity_poly.type
_entity_poly.pdbx_seq_one_letter_code
_entity_poly.pdbx_strand_id
1 'polypeptide(L)'
;MAFKPGDEIYPRDENGKWLYHKSNLCATWEAMEACKDAGLVKSLGVSNFNRRQLELILNKPGLKHKPVSNQVECHPYFTQPKLLKFCQQHDIVITAYSPLGTSRNPIWRQLHKLALLDLPILRVTLHSVHTLHSEKLVTGDLQCPG
;
A
#
# COMPACT_ATOMS: atom_id res chain seq x y z
N MET A 1 10.48 9.42 -9.28
CA MET A 1 11.39 8.91 -10.32
C MET A 1 10.57 7.97 -11.17
N ALA A 2 10.59 8.16 -12.49
CA ALA A 2 9.80 7.39 -13.43
C ALA A 2 10.77 6.81 -14.47
N PHE A 3 10.42 5.69 -15.07
CA PHE A 3 11.17 5.18 -16.21
C PHE A 3 10.85 5.99 -17.47
N LYS A 4 11.76 5.95 -18.44
CA LYS A 4 11.55 6.51 -19.77
C LYS A 4 10.27 5.92 -20.38
N PRO A 5 9.35 6.75 -20.92
CA PRO A 5 8.19 6.23 -21.65
C PRO A 5 8.61 5.35 -22.83
N GLY A 6 7.90 4.25 -23.04
CA GLY A 6 8.14 3.28 -24.11
C GLY A 6 7.44 1.95 -23.84
N ASP A 7 7.69 0.97 -24.70
CA ASP A 7 7.05 -0.36 -24.62
C ASP A 7 7.67 -1.25 -23.51
N GLU A 8 8.92 -0.97 -23.13
CA GLU A 8 9.60 -1.68 -22.05
C GLU A 8 9.23 -1.11 -20.67
N ILE A 9 8.74 -1.98 -19.78
CA ILE A 9 8.40 -1.62 -18.40
C ILE A 9 9.63 -1.32 -17.52
N TYR A 10 10.80 -1.87 -17.88
CA TYR A 10 12.05 -1.79 -17.13
C TYR A 10 13.20 -1.37 -18.06
N PRO A 11 13.13 -0.18 -18.68
CA PRO A 11 14.02 0.20 -19.76
C PRO A 11 15.45 0.40 -19.26
N ARG A 12 16.39 -0.23 -19.96
CA ARG A 12 17.84 -0.13 -19.71
C ARG A 12 18.57 0.21 -21.00
N ASP A 13 19.69 0.91 -20.88
CA ASP A 13 20.61 1.05 -22.00
C ASP A 13 21.43 -0.24 -22.23
N GLU A 14 22.25 -0.24 -23.27
CA GLU A 14 23.16 -1.34 -23.63
C GLU A 14 24.13 -1.73 -22.50
N ASN A 15 24.39 -0.82 -21.56
CA ASN A 15 25.27 -1.05 -20.41
C ASN A 15 24.48 -1.52 -19.16
N GLY A 16 23.18 -1.78 -19.30
CA GLY A 16 22.30 -2.20 -18.20
C GLY A 16 21.91 -1.06 -17.25
N LYS A 17 22.20 0.20 -17.57
CA LYS A 17 21.83 1.35 -16.74
C LYS A 17 20.36 1.70 -16.96
N TRP A 18 19.66 1.93 -15.85
CA TRP A 18 18.26 2.31 -15.86
C TRP A 18 18.02 3.64 -16.56
N LEU A 19 17.06 3.65 -17.49
CA LEU A 19 16.65 4.84 -18.24
C LEU A 19 15.51 5.55 -17.51
N TYR A 20 15.81 6.67 -16.85
CA TYR A 20 14.83 7.45 -16.11
C TYR A 20 14.29 8.65 -16.90
N HIS A 21 13.07 9.04 -16.56
CA HIS A 21 12.40 10.25 -16.99
C HIS A 21 12.22 11.21 -15.82
N LYS A 22 12.33 12.52 -16.10
CA LYS A 22 12.04 13.57 -15.12
C LYS A 22 10.56 13.56 -14.78
N SER A 23 10.20 13.02 -13.63
CA SER A 23 8.81 12.95 -13.18
C SER A 23 8.34 14.30 -12.63
N ASN A 24 7.14 14.74 -13.04
CA ASN A 24 6.40 15.80 -12.37
C ASN A 24 5.12 15.20 -11.77
N LEU A 25 5.14 14.94 -10.46
CA LEU A 25 4.03 14.28 -9.78
C LEU A 25 2.74 15.11 -9.83
N CYS A 26 2.81 16.44 -9.76
CA CYS A 26 1.63 17.31 -9.85
C CYS A 26 0.97 17.23 -11.22
N ALA A 27 1.77 17.29 -12.29
CA ALA A 27 1.25 17.20 -13.66
C ALA A 27 0.65 15.81 -13.94
N THR A 28 1.29 14.74 -13.44
CA THR A 28 0.71 13.40 -13.52
C THR A 28 -0.61 13.32 -12.73
N TRP A 29 -0.68 13.94 -11.55
CA TRP A 29 -1.90 13.97 -10.76
C TRP A 29 -3.03 14.74 -11.43
N GLU A 30 -2.74 15.87 -12.09
CA GLU A 30 -3.72 16.61 -12.92
C GLU A 30 -4.35 15.73 -14.00
N ALA A 31 -3.54 14.92 -14.68
CA ALA A 31 -4.06 13.97 -15.66
C ALA A 31 -4.94 12.89 -14.99
N MET A 32 -4.57 12.41 -13.79
CA MET A 32 -5.41 11.48 -13.03
C MET A 32 -6.73 12.11 -12.58
N GLU A 33 -6.72 13.38 -12.17
CA GLU A 33 -7.93 14.16 -11.84
C GLU A 33 -8.87 14.24 -13.05
N ALA A 34 -8.34 14.50 -14.24
CA ALA A 34 -9.13 14.52 -15.47
C ALA A 34 -9.80 13.15 -15.78
N CYS A 35 -9.11 12.04 -15.51
CA CYS A 35 -9.72 10.70 -15.67
C CYS A 35 -10.91 10.49 -14.74
N LYS A 36 -10.86 11.01 -13.51
CA LYS A 36 -11.99 10.96 -12.58
C LYS A 36 -13.12 11.89 -13.01
N ASP A 37 -12.80 13.11 -13.44
CA ASP A 37 -13.78 14.07 -13.97
C ASP A 37 -14.51 13.49 -15.20
N ALA A 38 -13.82 12.72 -16.03
CA ALA A 38 -14.39 12.00 -17.18
C ALA A 38 -15.18 10.72 -16.81
N GLY A 39 -15.26 10.36 -15.52
CA GLY A 39 -15.98 9.18 -15.06
C GLY A 39 -15.29 7.83 -15.33
N LEU A 40 -14.02 7.84 -15.76
CA LEU A 40 -13.27 6.61 -16.07
C LEU A 40 -12.85 5.85 -14.82
N VAL A 41 -12.73 6.55 -13.69
CA VAL A 41 -12.33 6.00 -12.40
C VAL A 41 -13.16 6.62 -11.28
N LYS A 42 -13.48 5.83 -10.26
CA LYS A 42 -14.29 6.30 -9.10
C LYS A 42 -13.44 7.03 -8.05
N SER A 43 -12.23 6.55 -7.83
CA SER A 43 -11.33 7.02 -6.77
C SER A 43 -9.89 7.07 -7.27
N LEU A 44 -9.11 8.00 -6.72
CA LEU A 44 -7.70 8.18 -7.06
C LEU A 44 -6.83 7.90 -5.84
N GLY A 45 -5.74 7.18 -6.03
CA GLY A 45 -4.78 6.85 -4.99
C GLY A 45 -3.36 6.83 -5.52
N VAL A 46 -2.41 6.62 -4.62
CA VAL A 46 -0.98 6.51 -4.92
C VAL A 46 -0.41 5.21 -4.37
N SER A 47 0.82 4.86 -4.78
CA SER A 47 1.53 3.70 -4.24
C SER A 47 3.01 3.99 -4.12
N ASN A 48 3.64 3.49 -3.06
CA ASN A 48 5.05 3.72 -2.72
C ASN A 48 5.40 5.21 -2.51
N PHE A 49 4.44 6.03 -2.10
CA PHE A 49 4.69 7.44 -1.80
C PHE A 49 5.13 7.62 -0.36
N ASN A 50 6.20 8.38 -0.16
CA ASN A 50 6.60 8.87 1.16
C ASN A 50 5.87 10.19 1.50
N ARG A 51 6.04 10.66 2.74
CA ARG A 51 5.42 11.90 3.24
C ARG A 51 5.66 13.10 2.33
N ARG A 52 6.90 13.36 1.91
CA ARG A 52 7.24 14.52 1.05
C ARG A 52 6.48 14.48 -0.28
N GLN A 53 6.33 13.30 -0.87
CA GLN A 53 5.60 13.13 -2.13
C GLN A 53 4.08 13.31 -1.94
N LEU A 54 3.52 12.83 -0.82
CA LEU A 54 2.13 13.09 -0.46
C LEU A 54 1.88 14.58 -0.23
N GLU A 55 2.74 15.25 0.55
CA GLU A 55 2.65 16.70 0.79
C GLU A 55 2.71 17.50 -0.51
N LEU A 56 3.53 17.08 -1.47
CA LEU A 56 3.61 17.73 -2.78
C LEU A 56 2.26 17.68 -3.53
N ILE A 57 1.53 16.56 -3.47
CA ILE A 57 0.19 16.47 -4.06
C ILE A 57 -0.84 17.23 -3.22
N LEU A 58 -0.83 17.06 -1.90
CA LEU A 58 -1.80 17.68 -0.99
C LEU A 58 -1.72 19.22 -0.99
N ASN A 59 -0.52 19.78 -1.21
CA ASN A 59 -0.28 21.23 -1.27
C ASN A 59 -0.25 21.77 -2.70
N LYS A 60 -0.58 20.95 -3.70
CA LYS A 60 -0.62 21.37 -5.10
C LYS A 60 -1.65 22.48 -5.31
N PRO A 61 -1.30 23.61 -5.97
CA PRO A 61 -2.27 24.64 -6.33
C PRO A 61 -3.40 24.08 -7.18
N GLY A 62 -4.64 24.44 -6.85
CA GLY A 62 -5.83 23.98 -7.58
C GLY A 62 -6.10 22.47 -7.50
N LEU A 63 -5.64 21.80 -6.43
CA LEU A 63 -5.98 20.40 -6.17
C LEU A 63 -7.50 20.21 -6.14
N LYS A 64 -8.02 19.34 -7.02
CA LYS A 64 -9.45 19.03 -7.12
C LYS A 64 -9.82 17.76 -6.34
N HIS A 65 -9.02 16.70 -6.49
CA HIS A 65 -9.25 15.40 -5.88
C HIS A 65 -8.03 14.98 -5.07
N LYS A 66 -8.19 14.87 -3.74
CA LYS A 66 -7.14 14.35 -2.86
C LYS A 66 -6.92 12.84 -3.10
N PRO A 67 -5.69 12.33 -2.94
CA PRO A 67 -5.47 10.87 -2.92
C PRO A 67 -6.22 10.26 -1.74
N VAL A 68 -7.07 9.27 -1.99
CA VAL A 68 -7.86 8.60 -0.92
C VAL A 68 -7.12 7.41 -0.31
N SER A 69 -6.09 6.91 -1.00
CA SER A 69 -5.27 5.79 -0.53
C SER A 69 -3.80 5.95 -0.88
N ASN A 70 -2.95 5.34 -0.05
CA ASN A 70 -1.53 5.12 -0.35
C ASN A 70 -1.19 3.66 -0.10
N GLN A 71 -0.89 2.91 -1.16
CA GLN A 71 -0.54 1.49 -1.07
C GLN A 71 0.98 1.33 -0.86
N VAL A 72 1.40 0.80 0.30
CA VAL A 72 2.81 0.67 0.70
C VAL A 72 3.11 -0.68 1.35
N GLU A 73 4.38 -1.08 1.41
CA GLU A 73 4.79 -2.26 2.21
C GLU A 73 4.44 -1.98 3.66
N CYS A 74 3.59 -2.82 4.24
CA CYS A 74 3.20 -2.74 5.62
C CYS A 74 2.92 -4.14 6.18
N HIS A 75 3.67 -4.53 7.20
CA HIS A 75 3.58 -5.83 7.87
C HIS A 75 4.24 -5.73 9.25
N PRO A 76 4.15 -6.73 10.16
CA PRO A 76 4.70 -6.62 11.52
C PRO A 76 6.18 -6.25 11.62
N TYR A 77 7.03 -6.63 10.64
CA TYR A 77 8.43 -6.17 10.59
C TYR A 77 8.64 -4.73 10.05
N PHE A 78 7.60 -4.12 9.49
CA PHE A 78 7.66 -2.81 8.84
C PHE A 78 6.28 -2.16 8.91
N THR A 79 5.94 -1.64 10.08
CA THR A 79 4.57 -1.20 10.44
C THR A 79 4.23 0.23 10.01
N GLN A 80 5.18 0.95 9.41
CA GLN A 80 4.98 2.30 8.86
C GLN A 80 4.37 3.34 9.84
N PRO A 81 4.73 3.41 11.14
CA PRO A 81 3.95 4.16 12.14
C PRO A 81 3.86 5.67 11.83
N LYS A 82 4.96 6.28 11.37
CA LYS A 82 4.99 7.71 11.03
C LYS A 82 4.14 8.02 9.79
N LEU A 83 4.22 7.16 8.77
CA LEU A 83 3.46 7.34 7.53
C LEU A 83 1.97 7.06 7.75
N LEU A 84 1.63 6.02 8.54
CA LEU A 84 0.26 5.72 8.93
C LEU A 84 -0.39 6.91 9.65
N LYS A 85 0.28 7.47 10.66
CA LYS A 85 -0.21 8.65 11.38
C LYS A 85 -0.43 9.84 10.45
N PHE A 86 0.52 10.10 9.55
CA PHE A 86 0.39 11.17 8.57
C PHE A 86 -0.82 10.94 7.64
N CYS A 87 -0.95 9.73 7.09
CA CYS A 87 -2.07 9.39 6.21
C CYS A 87 -3.43 9.52 6.94
N GLN A 88 -3.53 9.08 8.21
CA GLN A 88 -4.73 9.26 9.03
C GLN A 88 -5.09 10.74 9.26
N GLN A 89 -4.10 11.61 9.47
CA GLN A 89 -4.33 13.06 9.63
C GLN A 89 -4.86 13.74 8.37
N HIS A 90 -4.74 13.10 7.21
CA HIS A 90 -5.15 13.63 5.91
C HIS A 90 -6.27 12.81 5.26
N ASP A 91 -6.94 11.94 6.02
CA ASP A 91 -8.02 11.05 5.55
C ASP A 91 -7.58 10.13 4.39
N ILE A 92 -6.31 9.70 4.39
CA ILE A 92 -5.73 8.78 3.41
C ILE A 92 -5.67 7.38 4.02
N VAL A 93 -6.27 6.40 3.37
CA VAL A 93 -6.22 5.00 3.80
C VAL A 93 -4.89 4.36 3.37
N ILE A 94 -4.17 3.73 4.30
CA ILE A 94 -3.06 2.86 3.94
C ILE A 94 -3.61 1.51 3.48
N THR A 95 -3.21 1.10 2.27
CA THR A 95 -3.42 -0.26 1.79
C THR A 95 -2.09 -1.01 1.89
N ALA A 96 -2.03 -2.03 2.75
CA ALA A 96 -0.82 -2.82 2.93
C ALA A 96 -0.60 -3.75 1.73
N TYR A 97 0.48 -3.55 0.96
CA TYR A 97 0.99 -4.60 0.09
C TYR A 97 2.01 -5.46 0.84
N SER A 98 2.19 -6.71 0.39
CA SER A 98 3.02 -7.70 1.06
C SER A 98 2.74 -7.88 2.56
N PRO A 99 1.46 -7.90 3.01
CA PRO A 99 1.13 -7.91 4.44
C PRO A 99 1.64 -9.17 5.16
N LEU A 100 1.88 -10.26 4.40
CA LEU A 100 2.42 -11.53 4.89
C LEU A 100 3.95 -11.66 4.69
N GLY A 101 4.64 -10.58 4.34
CA GLY A 101 6.10 -10.59 4.15
C GLY A 101 6.55 -11.11 2.78
N THR A 102 5.76 -10.82 1.73
CA THR A 102 5.95 -11.20 0.30
C THR A 102 5.90 -12.71 0.02
N SER A 103 5.91 -13.08 -1.27
CA SER A 103 6.15 -14.45 -1.74
C SER A 103 7.61 -14.91 -1.63
N ARG A 104 8.52 -14.03 -1.17
CA ARG A 104 9.96 -14.30 -1.02
C ARG A 104 10.69 -14.66 -2.33
N ASN A 105 10.23 -14.11 -3.46
CA ASN A 105 10.96 -14.24 -4.73
C ASN A 105 12.33 -13.51 -4.65
N PRO A 106 13.46 -14.17 -4.98
CA PRO A 106 14.80 -13.61 -4.82
C PRO A 106 15.10 -12.41 -5.73
N ILE A 107 14.33 -12.21 -6.81
CA ILE A 107 14.47 -11.07 -7.72
C ILE A 107 14.22 -9.75 -6.97
N TRP A 108 13.27 -9.75 -6.04
CA TRP A 108 12.79 -8.54 -5.36
C TRP A 108 13.04 -8.55 -3.85
N ARG A 109 13.44 -9.69 -3.26
CA ARG A 109 13.66 -9.81 -1.81
C ARG A 109 14.93 -10.56 -1.47
N GLN A 110 15.73 -9.96 -0.58
CA GLN A 110 16.89 -10.60 0.00
C GLN A 110 16.45 -11.61 1.09
N LEU A 111 16.86 -12.87 0.95
CA LEU A 111 16.35 -13.99 1.75
C LEU A 111 16.96 -14.13 3.16
N HIS A 112 17.91 -13.26 3.55
CA HIS A 112 18.61 -13.36 4.83
C HIS A 112 17.74 -13.07 6.08
N LYS A 113 16.48 -12.64 5.91
CA LYS A 113 15.52 -12.50 7.01
C LYS A 113 14.62 -13.72 7.11
N LEU A 114 14.40 -14.17 8.36
CA LEU A 114 13.40 -15.17 8.72
C LEU A 114 12.05 -14.84 8.07
N ALA A 115 11.30 -15.87 7.67
CA ALA A 115 9.97 -15.65 7.13
C ALA A 115 9.06 -15.08 8.22
N LEU A 116 8.28 -14.06 7.84
CA LEU A 116 7.38 -13.39 8.78
C LEU A 116 6.44 -14.40 9.47
N LEU A 117 5.92 -15.36 8.70
CA LEU A 117 5.00 -16.40 9.19
C LEU A 117 5.66 -17.43 10.13
N ASP A 118 6.99 -17.49 10.18
CA ASP A 118 7.72 -18.39 11.08
C ASP A 118 8.03 -17.76 12.44
N LEU A 119 7.61 -16.51 12.65
CA LEU A 119 7.73 -15.87 13.96
C LEU A 119 6.87 -16.57 15.02
N PRO A 120 7.45 -16.97 16.16
CA PRO A 120 6.71 -17.61 17.25
C PRO A 120 5.53 -16.76 17.72
N ILE A 121 5.71 -15.44 17.82
CA ILE A 121 4.65 -14.52 18.27
C ILE A 121 3.45 -14.48 17.31
N LEU A 122 3.68 -14.54 16.00
CA LEU A 122 2.59 -14.57 15.00
C LEU A 122 1.92 -15.94 14.92
N ARG A 123 2.67 -17.03 15.12
CA ARG A 123 2.11 -18.39 15.22
C ARG A 123 1.22 -18.55 16.46
N VAL A 124 1.60 -17.98 17.60
CA VAL A 124 0.78 -18.01 18.82
C VAL A 124 -0.49 -17.20 18.65
N THR A 125 -0.42 -15.98 18.10
CA THR A 125 -1.63 -15.17 17.87
C THR A 125 -2.59 -15.84 16.88
N LEU A 126 -2.10 -16.46 15.81
CA LEU A 126 -2.95 -17.21 14.86
C LEU A 126 -3.65 -18.40 15.54
N HIS A 127 -2.95 -19.16 16.38
CA HIS A 127 -3.58 -20.24 17.16
C HIS A 127 -4.63 -19.70 18.14
N SER A 128 -4.32 -18.63 18.89
CA SER A 128 -5.26 -18.03 19.84
C SER A 128 -6.51 -17.46 19.16
N VAL A 129 -6.39 -16.87 17.96
CA VAL A 129 -7.54 -16.36 17.18
C VAL A 129 -8.43 -17.51 16.68
N HIS A 130 -7.84 -18.67 16.35
CA HIS A 130 -8.59 -19.87 15.98
C HIS A 130 -9.34 -20.46 17.18
N THR A 131 -8.74 -20.48 18.37
CA THR A 131 -9.37 -20.93 19.62
C THR A 131 -10.53 -20.02 20.06
N LEU A 132 -10.37 -18.69 19.92
CA LEU A 132 -11.41 -17.71 20.25
C LEU A 132 -12.65 -17.79 19.34
N HIS A 133 -12.51 -18.24 18.09
CA HIS A 133 -13.65 -18.48 17.20
C HIS A 133 -14.40 -19.78 17.54
N SER A 134 -13.70 -20.82 18.01
CA SER A 134 -14.36 -22.06 18.46
C SER A 134 -15.09 -21.92 19.79
N GLU A 135 -14.64 -21.07 20.72
CA GLU A 135 -15.31 -20.88 22.02
C GLU A 135 -16.56 -19.98 21.94
N LYS A 136 -16.64 -19.06 20.98
CA LYS A 136 -17.83 -18.21 20.77
C LYS A 136 -18.98 -18.89 20.01
N LEU A 137 -18.73 -20.02 19.38
CA LEU A 137 -19.77 -20.79 18.67
C LEU A 137 -20.50 -21.81 19.58
N VAL A 138 -20.02 -22.06 20.80
CA VAL A 138 -20.55 -23.11 21.69
C VAL A 138 -21.43 -22.55 22.83
N THR A 139 -21.60 -21.23 22.97
CA THR A 139 -22.37 -20.63 24.09
C THR A 139 -23.44 -19.61 23.68
N GLY A 140 -23.98 -19.71 22.47
CA GLY A 140 -25.00 -18.79 21.93
C GLY A 140 -26.39 -19.41 21.72
N ASP A 141 -26.99 -20.02 22.74
CA ASP A 141 -28.44 -20.26 22.75
C ASP A 141 -29.16 -18.91 22.95
N LEU A 142 -29.49 -18.24 21.84
CA LEU A 142 -30.44 -17.12 21.83
C LEU A 142 -31.82 -17.65 21.45
N GLN A 143 -32.58 -17.99 22.47
CA GLN A 143 -34.03 -18.15 22.41
C GLN A 143 -34.68 -16.84 21.91
N CYS A 144 -35.41 -16.89 20.81
CA CYS A 144 -36.28 -15.81 20.35
C CYS A 144 -37.60 -15.83 21.14
N PRO A 145 -38.09 -14.70 21.66
CA PRO A 145 -39.52 -14.49 21.87
C PRO A 145 -40.10 -13.64 20.72
N GLY A 146 -41.28 -14.07 20.25
CA GLY A 146 -42.12 -13.32 19.32
C GLY A 146 -43.00 -12.27 19.99
#